data_AF-A0AAN4YSA6-F1
#
_entry.id   AF-A0AAN4YSA6-F1
#
_cell.length_a   1.000
_cell.length_b   1.000
_cell.length_c   1.000
_cell.angle_alpha   90.00
_cell.angle_beta   90.00
_cell.angle_gamma   90.00
#
_symmetry.space_group_name_H-M   'P 1'
#
loop_
_entity.id
_entity.type
_entity.pdbx_description
1 polymer ?
#
loop_
_entity_poly.entity_id
_entity_poly.type
_entity_poly.pdbx_seq_one_letter_code
_entity_poly.pdbx_strand_id
1 'polypeptide(L)'
;MEQSTTEATVQCLDGSTYTGDIVVGADGVHRMVMQYRGVFGISYSVTGIREGEMHNVFVKGASVLVIGCKDHVFWIVGVKMERTYYASEALRFDPSQLEDSLAFLMNKYVCAGVQFKEGGCCAIEDAATLANAIIEIVEIPEKQQLPNIESRLSSWATASKPRMKLICTLSESVIRMQSLDNVVYEITGPIFSKYYMDAFADLISDMGVGGECISFLPLPERQRTGTMPFGKRHYIGAPIIPSGRLLWTIPLLMCLFLSIITSPGKSSASSSWDVYSVVADLGIFQAIWAMESARLCNAITFMSLCLPISLLAHSSVGLWRTVPAYFTVYYLFSASKRLIPDSRCIRSSYAKSMIPALIVGFYVPSLWAWSCQWSSLQLLLIPVIFSFLHRFMSSYIQDTTVEDRIQRPTADLPWIRASFALTILISGGISVCRQFEATGHPLSMSLEASLNGQTIGIGSAVIWIILELKNVSKEKKLHLPWLYIALALPLCLILVGPAATFALGWGLREEVLARDDREKALTDSVTSKAHVM
;
A
#
# COMPACT_ATOMS: atom_id res chain seq x y z
N MET A 1 36.39 8.70 28.68
CA MET A 1 36.30 9.76 27.66
C MET A 1 36.28 11.07 28.41
N GLU A 2 37.14 12.00 28.01
CA GLU A 2 37.18 13.37 28.51
C GLU A 2 37.06 14.29 27.30
N GLN A 3 36.37 15.43 27.44
CA GLN A 3 36.16 16.39 26.37
C GLN A 3 36.71 17.74 26.83
N SER A 4 37.66 18.30 26.08
CA SER A 4 38.18 19.65 26.31
C SER A 4 37.42 20.67 25.47
N THR A 5 37.82 21.93 25.53
CA THR A 5 37.28 23.00 24.67
C THR A 5 37.73 22.92 23.21
N THR A 6 38.59 21.97 22.83
CA THR A 6 39.20 21.88 21.49
C THR A 6 39.34 20.45 20.95
N GLU A 7 39.40 19.42 21.78
CA GLU A 7 39.56 18.02 21.37
C GLU A 7 38.82 17.05 22.33
N ALA A 8 38.40 15.90 21.80
CA ALA A 8 37.83 14.81 22.58
C ALA A 8 38.87 13.68 22.75
N THR A 9 39.01 13.17 23.97
CA THR A 9 40.04 12.20 24.37
C THR A 9 39.43 10.87 24.81
N VAL A 10 39.90 9.77 24.23
CA VAL A 10 39.49 8.40 24.55
C VAL A 10 40.69 7.63 25.08
N GLN A 11 40.52 7.01 26.26
CA GLN A 11 41.47 6.07 26.85
C GLN A 11 40.95 4.64 26.69
N CYS A 12 41.86 3.71 26.38
CA CYS A 12 41.58 2.30 26.19
C CYS A 12 42.06 1.45 27.39
N LEU A 13 41.58 0.20 27.48
CA LEU A 13 41.87 -0.69 28.62
C LEU A 13 43.34 -1.14 28.72
N ASP A 14 44.11 -0.97 27.65
CA ASP A 14 45.56 -1.20 27.59
C ASP A 14 46.38 0.03 28.02
N GLY A 15 45.72 1.14 28.37
CA GLY A 15 46.35 2.42 28.70
C GLY A 15 46.69 3.29 27.50
N SER A 16 46.42 2.84 26.27
CA SER A 16 46.56 3.70 25.08
C SER A 16 45.53 4.83 25.09
N THR A 17 45.89 5.97 24.48
CA THR A 17 45.07 7.19 24.47
C THR A 17 45.07 7.79 23.06
N TYR A 18 43.89 8.23 22.61
CA TYR A 18 43.66 8.83 21.30
C TYR A 18 42.88 10.14 21.45
N THR A 19 43.20 11.14 20.62
CA THR A 19 42.47 12.42 20.57
C THR A 19 41.96 12.72 19.15
N GLY A 20 40.96 13.60 19.04
CA GLY A 20 40.42 14.09 17.77
C GLY A 20 39.18 14.96 17.94
N ASP A 21 38.72 15.58 16.84
CA ASP A 21 37.60 16.53 16.86
C ASP A 21 36.22 15.86 17.06
N ILE A 22 36.08 14.60 16.64
CA ILE A 22 34.82 13.83 16.69
C ILE A 22 35.10 12.41 17.19
N VAL A 23 34.35 11.96 18.20
CA VAL A 23 34.35 10.58 18.70
C VAL A 23 33.02 9.92 18.35
N VAL A 24 33.07 8.76 17.69
CA VAL A 24 31.87 8.01 17.27
C VAL A 24 31.72 6.75 18.13
N GLY A 25 30.68 6.72 18.97
CA GLY A 25 30.34 5.56 19.80
C GLY A 25 29.64 4.47 18.99
N ALA A 26 30.34 3.38 18.69
CA ALA A 26 29.83 2.19 18.01
C ALA A 26 30.16 0.89 18.78
N ASP A 27 30.27 0.99 20.11
CA ASP A 27 30.58 -0.08 21.06
C ASP A 27 29.41 -1.08 21.24
N GLY A 28 28.17 -0.60 21.14
CA GLY A 28 26.98 -1.43 20.97
C GLY A 28 26.07 -1.49 22.20
N VAL A 29 25.39 -2.62 22.39
CA VAL A 29 24.16 -2.71 23.22
C VAL A 29 24.41 -2.89 24.73
N HIS A 30 25.33 -2.13 25.32
CA HIS A 30 25.71 -2.24 26.73
C HIS A 30 24.61 -1.84 27.75
N ARG A 31 23.55 -1.14 27.34
CA ARG A 31 22.45 -0.68 28.22
C ARG A 31 21.05 -1.03 27.72
N MET A 32 20.92 -2.05 26.86
CA MET A 32 19.60 -2.51 26.40
C MET A 32 19.02 -3.62 27.30
N VAL A 33 17.70 -3.77 27.23
CA VAL A 33 16.96 -4.92 27.77
C VAL A 33 16.54 -5.85 26.64
N MET A 34 16.46 -7.15 26.91
CA MET A 34 16.09 -8.17 25.93
C MET A 34 14.96 -9.05 26.46
N GLN A 35 14.03 -9.42 25.56
CA GLN A 35 12.89 -10.31 25.83
C GLN A 35 12.88 -11.59 24.98
N TYR A 36 13.77 -11.66 23.99
CA TYR A 36 13.97 -12.81 23.10
C TYR A 36 15.46 -13.14 23.03
N ARG A 37 15.82 -14.41 22.81
CA ARG A 37 17.18 -14.83 22.44
C ARG A 37 17.18 -15.32 20.99
N GLY A 38 18.13 -14.83 20.20
CA GLY A 38 18.35 -15.28 18.83
C GLY A 38 19.37 -16.40 18.76
N VAL A 39 19.00 -17.52 18.15
CA VAL A 39 19.94 -18.50 17.56
C VAL A 39 19.97 -18.23 16.06
N PHE A 40 21.13 -18.27 15.40
CA PHE A 40 21.20 -18.14 13.94
C PHE A 40 22.33 -18.96 13.34
N GLY A 41 22.20 -19.30 12.06
CA GLY A 41 23.15 -20.15 11.35
C GLY A 41 23.05 -20.07 9.84
N ILE A 42 23.98 -20.75 9.18
CA ILE A 42 23.98 -21.01 7.74
C ILE A 42 23.99 -22.53 7.55
N SER A 43 23.24 -23.01 6.58
CA SER A 43 23.22 -24.41 6.17
C SER A 43 23.29 -24.50 4.65
N TYR A 44 23.50 -25.70 4.11
CA TYR A 44 23.37 -25.94 2.67
C TYR A 44 21.91 -25.73 2.22
N SER A 45 21.69 -25.50 0.93
CA SER A 45 20.35 -25.43 0.37
C SER A 45 19.59 -26.75 0.53
N VAL A 46 18.28 -26.66 0.78
CA VAL A 46 17.38 -27.80 1.01
C VAL A 46 16.23 -27.79 0.01
N THR A 47 15.77 -28.96 -0.39
CA THR A 47 14.72 -29.12 -1.39
C THR A 47 13.42 -28.49 -0.91
N GLY A 48 12.95 -27.44 -1.60
CA GLY A 48 11.71 -26.72 -1.27
C GLY A 48 11.89 -25.28 -0.82
N ILE A 49 13.12 -24.79 -0.64
CA ILE A 49 13.42 -23.36 -0.45
C ILE A 49 14.27 -22.89 -1.64
N ARG A 50 13.83 -21.83 -2.33
CA ARG A 50 14.52 -21.28 -3.53
C ARG A 50 15.30 -20.00 -3.21
N GLU A 51 16.27 -19.67 -4.06
CA GLU A 51 16.98 -18.38 -3.98
C GLU A 51 15.99 -17.21 -4.05
N GLY A 52 16.09 -16.28 -3.09
CA GLY A 52 15.21 -15.12 -2.97
C GLY A 52 13.92 -15.36 -2.18
N GLU A 53 13.60 -16.59 -1.82
CA GLU A 53 12.42 -16.87 -0.97
C GLU A 53 12.68 -16.54 0.50
N MET A 54 11.71 -15.84 1.10
CA MET A 54 11.54 -15.70 2.54
C MET A 54 10.14 -16.23 2.89
N HIS A 55 10.06 -17.35 3.60
CA HIS A 55 8.79 -17.88 4.13
C HIS A 55 8.52 -17.22 5.50
N ASN A 56 7.56 -17.63 6.33
CA ASN A 56 7.46 -17.16 7.74
C ASN A 56 6.79 -18.25 8.62
N VAL A 57 7.42 -18.76 9.68
CA VAL A 57 6.78 -19.66 10.65
C VAL A 57 6.36 -18.92 11.92
N PHE A 58 5.06 -18.96 12.21
CA PHE A 58 4.43 -18.40 13.41
C PHE A 58 4.25 -19.51 14.47
N VAL A 59 4.86 -19.37 15.65
CA VAL A 59 4.86 -20.42 16.69
C VAL A 59 4.69 -19.79 18.08
N LYS A 60 3.78 -20.31 18.90
CA LYS A 60 3.64 -19.84 20.29
C LYS A 60 4.98 -19.98 21.04
N GLY A 61 5.53 -18.85 21.48
CA GLY A 61 6.82 -18.73 22.17
C GLY A 61 8.05 -18.57 21.26
N ALA A 62 7.95 -18.62 19.93
CA ALA A 62 9.10 -18.53 19.04
C ALA A 62 8.80 -17.96 17.64
N SER A 63 9.78 -17.27 17.06
CA SER A 63 9.82 -16.90 15.64
C SER A 63 10.91 -17.74 14.93
N VAL A 64 10.62 -18.40 13.80
CA VAL A 64 11.55 -19.39 13.15
C VAL A 64 11.66 -19.15 11.64
N LEU A 65 12.82 -18.70 11.17
CA LEU A 65 12.93 -17.76 10.03
C LEU A 65 14.43 -17.59 9.54
N VAL A 66 15.17 -18.16 8.55
CA VAL A 66 15.20 -19.06 7.35
C VAL A 66 15.02 -18.51 5.88
N ILE A 67 15.97 -17.73 5.33
CA ILE A 67 16.01 -17.26 3.91
C ILE A 67 16.68 -18.29 2.97
N GLY A 68 16.17 -18.42 1.74
CA GLY A 68 16.86 -19.08 0.64
C GLY A 68 17.86 -18.19 -0.09
N CYS A 69 19.14 -18.59 -0.10
CA CYS A 69 20.19 -18.05 -0.98
C CYS A 69 20.51 -19.07 -2.08
N LYS A 70 21.43 -18.72 -2.99
CA LYS A 70 21.84 -19.56 -4.13
C LYS A 70 22.27 -20.99 -3.75
N ASP A 71 23.35 -21.10 -2.99
CA ASP A 71 23.99 -22.39 -2.62
C ASP A 71 23.77 -22.74 -1.13
N HIS A 72 23.08 -21.86 -0.38
CA HIS A 72 22.96 -21.88 1.07
C HIS A 72 21.58 -21.43 1.54
N VAL A 73 21.25 -21.74 2.79
CA VAL A 73 20.05 -21.28 3.50
C VAL A 73 20.47 -20.63 4.82
N PHE A 74 20.10 -19.36 5.04
CA PHE A 74 20.46 -18.59 6.24
C PHE A 74 19.29 -18.52 7.22
N TRP A 75 19.46 -18.94 8.46
CA TRP A 75 18.34 -19.07 9.41
C TRP A 75 18.53 -18.39 10.76
N ILE A 76 17.41 -18.02 11.38
CA ILE A 76 17.29 -17.46 12.72
C ILE A 76 16.12 -18.13 13.45
N VAL A 77 16.27 -18.33 14.75
CA VAL A 77 15.21 -18.66 15.71
C VAL A 77 15.23 -17.65 16.84
N GLY A 78 14.18 -16.84 16.98
CA GLY A 78 13.96 -15.94 18.10
C GLY A 78 13.07 -16.58 19.16
N VAL A 79 13.65 -17.15 20.22
CA VAL A 79 12.92 -17.77 21.33
C VAL A 79 12.53 -16.71 22.37
N LYS A 80 11.26 -16.66 22.78
CA LYS A 80 10.80 -15.78 23.86
C LYS A 80 11.36 -16.24 25.21
N MET A 81 11.87 -15.30 26.01
CA MET A 81 12.32 -15.58 27.38
C MET A 81 11.16 -15.49 28.39
N GLU A 82 11.28 -16.25 29.48
CA GLU A 82 10.33 -16.20 30.61
C GLU A 82 10.28 -14.82 31.29
N ARG A 83 11.41 -14.09 31.28
CA ARG A 83 11.56 -12.74 31.84
C ARG A 83 12.39 -11.84 30.92
N THR A 84 12.27 -10.54 31.13
CA THR A 84 13.21 -9.55 30.57
C THR A 84 14.56 -9.65 31.29
N TYR A 85 15.67 -9.55 30.55
CA TYR A 85 17.03 -9.49 31.08
C TYR A 85 17.72 -8.21 30.62
N TYR A 86 18.71 -7.70 31.35
CA TYR A 86 19.66 -6.74 30.79
C TYR A 86 20.64 -7.44 29.84
N ALA A 87 21.13 -6.73 28.82
CA ALA A 87 22.08 -7.28 27.85
C ALA A 87 23.39 -7.76 28.49
N SER A 88 23.80 -7.14 29.60
CA SER A 88 24.95 -7.54 30.44
C SER A 88 24.74 -8.82 31.25
N GLU A 89 23.48 -9.21 31.51
CA GLU A 89 23.10 -10.40 32.29
C GLU A 89 22.74 -11.60 31.39
N ALA A 90 22.59 -11.37 30.09
CA ALA A 90 22.05 -12.34 29.15
C ALA A 90 23.09 -13.41 28.81
N LEU A 91 23.02 -14.54 29.52
CA LEU A 91 23.75 -15.76 29.17
C LEU A 91 23.53 -16.11 27.69
N ARG A 92 24.65 -16.22 26.96
CA ARG A 92 24.68 -16.80 25.61
C ARG A 92 24.21 -18.27 25.69
N PHE A 93 23.70 -18.80 24.58
CA PHE A 93 23.40 -20.24 24.51
C PHE A 93 24.68 -21.05 24.71
N ASP A 94 24.62 -22.03 25.60
CA ASP A 94 25.59 -23.11 25.66
C ASP A 94 25.37 -24.02 24.43
N PRO A 95 26.39 -24.26 23.58
CA PRO A 95 26.24 -25.14 22.42
C PRO A 95 25.77 -26.56 22.78
N SER A 96 26.09 -27.05 23.99
CA SER A 96 25.68 -28.38 24.45
C SER A 96 24.20 -28.46 24.87
N GLN A 97 23.56 -27.34 25.21
CA GLN A 97 22.14 -27.28 25.61
C GLN A 97 21.24 -26.71 24.50
N LEU A 98 21.80 -26.47 23.31
CA LEU A 98 21.10 -25.83 22.20
C LEU A 98 19.99 -26.72 21.63
N GLU A 99 20.20 -28.03 21.55
CA GLU A 99 19.20 -28.98 21.05
C GLU A 99 18.02 -29.10 22.02
N ASP A 100 18.27 -29.26 23.33
CA ASP A 100 17.22 -29.26 24.36
C ASP A 100 16.41 -27.96 24.34
N SER A 101 17.11 -26.81 24.23
CA SER A 101 16.49 -25.48 24.15
C SER A 101 15.60 -25.28 22.91
N LEU A 102 15.78 -26.10 21.87
CA LEU A 102 15.05 -26.02 20.59
C LEU A 102 14.19 -27.27 20.30
N ALA A 103 14.15 -28.26 21.20
CA ALA A 103 13.46 -29.53 20.99
C ALA A 103 11.95 -29.37 20.69
N PHE A 104 11.31 -28.34 21.25
CA PHE A 104 9.91 -27.97 21.00
C PHE A 104 9.63 -27.43 19.58
N LEU A 105 10.69 -27.20 18.79
CA LEU A 105 10.67 -26.81 17.37
C LEU A 105 11.06 -27.95 16.44
N MET A 106 11.91 -28.90 16.89
CA MET A 106 12.36 -30.04 16.06
C MET A 106 11.19 -30.89 15.51
N ASN A 107 10.11 -31.03 16.28
CA ASN A 107 8.89 -31.74 15.86
C ASN A 107 7.91 -30.90 15.02
N LYS A 108 8.33 -29.73 14.51
CA LYS A 108 7.53 -28.85 13.66
C LYS A 108 8.20 -28.72 12.29
N TYR A 109 7.42 -28.84 11.22
CA TYR A 109 7.92 -28.69 9.86
C TYR A 109 8.44 -27.26 9.63
N VAL A 110 9.77 -27.10 9.55
CA VAL A 110 10.44 -25.79 9.45
C VAL A 110 10.44 -25.29 8.01
N CYS A 111 9.46 -24.47 7.66
CA CYS A 111 9.43 -23.67 6.43
C CYS A 111 9.43 -22.16 6.71
N ALA A 112 10.59 -21.71 7.22
CA ALA A 112 11.34 -20.53 6.75
C ALA A 112 10.99 -19.05 7.10
N GLY A 113 11.89 -18.09 6.79
CA GLY A 113 11.77 -16.60 6.90
C GLY A 113 13.01 -15.75 7.31
N VAL A 114 12.89 -14.59 8.02
CA VAL A 114 14.04 -13.87 8.64
C VAL A 114 13.69 -13.09 9.93
N GLN A 115 14.58 -13.01 10.95
CA GLN A 115 14.40 -12.01 12.04
C GLN A 115 14.82 -10.64 11.54
N PHE A 116 14.01 -9.63 11.85
CA PHE A 116 14.16 -8.22 11.42
C PHE A 116 15.60 -7.72 11.57
N LYS A 117 16.35 -7.74 10.46
CA LYS A 117 17.82 -7.53 10.44
C LYS A 117 18.23 -6.06 10.35
N GLU A 118 17.26 -5.17 10.52
CA GLU A 118 17.45 -3.72 10.46
C GLU A 118 18.50 -3.20 11.45
N GLY A 119 18.83 -3.91 12.53
CA GLY A 119 19.97 -3.53 13.38
C GLY A 119 21.29 -3.38 12.62
N GLY A 120 21.52 -4.17 11.56
CA GLY A 120 22.68 -4.01 10.67
C GLY A 120 22.47 -2.95 9.58
N CYS A 121 21.27 -2.90 8.99
CA CYS A 121 20.94 -1.91 7.95
C CYS A 121 20.94 -0.48 8.52
N CYS A 122 20.29 -0.26 9.67
CA CYS A 122 20.31 1.00 10.39
C CYS A 122 21.71 1.42 10.83
N ALA A 123 22.61 0.51 11.18
CA ALA A 123 24.00 0.89 11.46
C ALA A 123 24.73 1.43 10.20
N ILE A 124 24.40 0.87 9.02
CA ILE A 124 24.90 1.37 7.73
C ILE A 124 24.21 2.71 7.35
N GLU A 125 22.92 2.88 7.66
CA GLU A 125 22.21 4.15 7.46
C GLU A 125 22.65 5.25 8.42
N ASP A 126 22.95 4.94 9.68
CA ASP A 126 23.50 5.87 10.66
C ASP A 126 24.92 6.29 10.23
N ALA A 127 25.74 5.35 9.73
CA ALA A 127 27.03 5.68 9.12
C ALA A 127 26.89 6.55 7.86
N ALA A 128 25.89 6.29 6.99
CA ALA A 128 25.64 7.09 5.80
C ALA A 128 25.09 8.49 6.12
N THR A 129 24.13 8.62 7.04
CA THR A 129 23.61 9.91 7.52
C THR A 129 24.71 10.72 8.21
N LEU A 130 25.58 10.08 8.99
CA LEU A 130 26.72 10.72 9.65
C LEU A 130 27.77 11.18 8.62
N ALA A 131 28.12 10.35 7.63
CA ALA A 131 29.01 10.75 6.54
C ALA A 131 28.45 11.96 5.75
N ASN A 132 27.14 11.96 5.48
CA ASN A 132 26.44 13.08 4.85
C ASN A 132 26.44 14.35 5.74
N ALA A 133 26.42 14.21 7.06
CA ALA A 133 26.54 15.33 7.99
C ALA A 133 27.98 15.86 8.13
N ILE A 134 28.98 14.97 8.07
CA ILE A 134 30.41 15.31 8.17
C ILE A 134 30.90 16.02 6.89
N ILE A 135 30.55 15.54 5.69
CA ILE A 135 30.98 16.19 4.45
C ILE A 135 30.47 17.64 4.38
N GLU A 136 29.24 17.88 4.84
CA GLU A 136 28.66 19.22 4.99
C GLU A 136 29.44 20.15 5.93
N ILE A 137 30.10 19.60 6.96
CA ILE A 137 30.95 20.36 7.91
C ILE A 137 32.30 20.66 7.25
N VAL A 138 32.89 19.67 6.57
CA VAL A 138 34.19 19.78 5.90
C VAL A 138 34.15 20.78 4.74
N GLU A 139 33.11 20.74 3.90
CA GLU A 139 33.01 21.59 2.69
C GLU A 139 32.71 23.07 2.97
N ILE A 140 32.22 23.43 4.16
CA ILE A 140 31.76 24.78 4.49
C ILE A 140 32.58 25.33 5.67
N PRO A 141 33.56 26.22 5.45
CA PRO A 141 34.45 26.73 6.50
C PRO A 141 33.73 27.33 7.73
N GLU A 142 32.57 27.95 7.52
CA GLU A 142 31.73 28.50 8.59
C GLU A 142 31.23 27.41 9.56
N LYS A 143 30.98 26.19 9.07
CA LYS A 143 30.52 25.05 9.88
C LYS A 143 31.63 24.32 10.63
N GLN A 144 32.90 24.56 10.29
CA GLN A 144 34.07 23.93 10.92
C GLN A 144 34.33 24.44 12.35
N GLN A 145 33.65 25.51 12.80
CA GLN A 145 33.76 26.00 14.17
C GLN A 145 33.06 25.07 15.17
N LEU A 146 33.68 24.78 16.32
CA LEU A 146 33.19 23.81 17.32
C LEU A 146 31.68 23.93 17.66
N PRO A 147 31.10 25.13 17.91
CA PRO A 147 29.67 25.24 18.21
C PRO A 147 28.76 24.81 17.05
N ASN A 148 29.24 24.96 15.81
CA ASN A 148 28.52 24.55 14.60
C ASN A 148 28.67 23.04 14.37
N ILE A 149 29.80 22.43 14.74
CA ILE A 149 29.98 20.98 14.77
C ILE A 149 29.01 20.34 15.78
N GLU A 150 29.02 20.79 17.04
CA GLU A 150 28.13 20.27 18.09
C GLU A 150 26.65 20.46 17.73
N SER A 151 26.28 21.65 17.22
CA SER A 151 24.93 21.93 16.74
C SER A 151 24.52 21.03 15.57
N ARG A 152 25.41 20.79 14.60
CA ARG A 152 25.11 19.94 13.43
C ARG A 152 25.00 18.47 13.81
N LEU A 153 25.88 17.96 14.67
CA LEU A 153 25.82 16.58 15.18
C LEU A 153 24.59 16.37 16.08
N SER A 154 24.24 17.34 16.94
CA SER A 154 23.00 17.30 17.75
C SER A 154 21.75 17.33 16.88
N SER A 155 21.75 18.12 15.80
CA SER A 155 20.69 18.17 14.79
C SER A 155 20.55 16.82 14.06
N TRP A 156 21.64 16.24 13.57
CA TRP A 156 21.69 14.90 12.95
C TRP A 156 21.15 13.83 13.91
N ALA A 157 21.71 13.74 15.13
CA ALA A 157 21.31 12.78 16.14
C ALA A 157 19.86 12.98 16.62
N THR A 158 19.24 14.13 16.36
CA THR A 158 17.81 14.38 16.61
C THR A 158 16.95 13.96 15.41
N ALA A 159 17.46 14.12 14.18
CA ALA A 159 16.77 13.75 12.95
C ALA A 159 16.69 12.23 12.70
N SER A 160 17.69 11.44 13.09
CA SER A 160 17.68 9.97 12.89
C SER A 160 16.78 9.21 13.88
N LYS A 161 16.61 9.73 15.11
CA LYS A 161 15.86 9.08 16.22
C LYS A 161 14.43 8.62 15.84
N PRO A 162 13.60 9.39 15.12
CA PRO A 162 12.24 8.95 14.76
C PRO A 162 12.22 7.72 13.85
N ARG A 163 13.12 7.63 12.86
CA ARG A 163 13.23 6.47 11.95
C ARG A 163 13.69 5.23 12.72
N MET A 164 14.76 5.34 13.49
CA MET A 164 15.26 4.27 14.36
C MET A 164 14.16 3.76 15.31
N LYS A 165 13.46 4.66 16.01
CA LYS A 165 12.38 4.29 16.93
C LYS A 165 11.23 3.58 16.23
N LEU A 166 10.83 4.04 15.04
CA LEU A 166 9.78 3.40 14.24
C LEU A 166 10.18 1.98 13.82
N ILE A 167 11.39 1.81 13.31
CA ILE A 167 11.95 0.51 12.91
C ILE A 167 12.02 -0.45 14.10
N CYS A 168 12.53 -0.03 15.26
CA CYS A 168 12.52 -0.86 16.47
C CYS A 168 11.10 -1.24 16.92
N THR A 169 10.14 -0.31 16.89
CA THR A 169 8.75 -0.56 17.29
C THR A 169 8.05 -1.57 16.36
N LEU A 170 8.34 -1.49 15.05
CA LEU A 170 7.86 -2.46 14.06
C LEU A 170 8.54 -3.82 14.24
N SER A 171 9.86 -3.84 14.46
CA SER A 171 10.64 -5.07 14.75
C SER A 171 10.04 -5.84 15.94
N GLU A 172 9.73 -5.11 17.03
CA GLU A 172 9.12 -5.65 18.23
C GLU A 172 7.70 -6.17 17.96
N SER A 173 6.87 -5.40 17.25
CA SER A 173 5.51 -5.80 16.89
C SER A 173 5.49 -7.08 16.05
N VAL A 174 6.44 -7.21 15.10
CA VAL A 174 6.58 -8.37 14.21
C VAL A 174 7.01 -9.62 14.98
N ILE A 175 8.05 -9.55 15.83
CA ILE A 175 8.48 -10.74 16.58
C ILE A 175 7.44 -11.18 17.63
N ARG A 176 6.71 -10.24 18.25
CA ARG A 176 5.57 -10.55 19.13
C ARG A 176 4.42 -11.20 18.36
N MET A 177 4.14 -10.77 17.14
CA MET A 177 3.09 -11.36 16.29
C MET A 177 3.47 -12.76 15.79
N GLN A 178 4.73 -12.98 15.40
CA GLN A 178 5.25 -14.29 14.98
C GLN A 178 5.29 -15.30 16.14
N SER A 179 5.70 -14.85 17.33
CA SER A 179 5.76 -15.69 18.54
C SER A 179 4.41 -15.89 19.24
N LEU A 180 3.31 -15.36 18.67
CA LEU A 180 1.96 -15.39 19.23
C LEU A 180 1.93 -14.91 20.70
N ASP A 181 2.60 -13.79 20.97
CA ASP A 181 3.00 -13.30 22.31
C ASP A 181 1.83 -12.97 23.26
N ASN A 182 0.62 -12.76 22.72
CA ASN A 182 -0.61 -12.48 23.46
C ASN A 182 -1.85 -13.00 22.70
N VAL A 183 -3.01 -13.03 23.36
CA VAL A 183 -4.27 -13.58 22.83
C VAL A 183 -4.70 -12.93 21.50
N VAL A 184 -4.42 -11.64 21.29
CA VAL A 184 -4.73 -10.98 20.00
C VAL A 184 -3.86 -11.55 18.89
N TYR A 185 -2.57 -11.77 19.14
CA TYR A 185 -1.66 -12.41 18.17
C TYR A 185 -1.91 -13.91 18.01
N GLU A 186 -2.32 -14.65 19.05
CA GLU A 186 -2.77 -16.05 18.92
C GLU A 186 -3.95 -16.20 17.94
N ILE A 187 -4.87 -15.24 17.91
CA ILE A 187 -6.02 -15.23 16.98
C ILE A 187 -5.62 -14.66 15.61
N THR A 188 -4.88 -13.55 15.57
CA THR A 188 -4.60 -12.81 14.31
C THR A 188 -3.39 -13.32 13.55
N GLY A 189 -2.36 -13.85 14.22
CA GLY A 189 -1.14 -14.37 13.59
C GLY A 189 -1.40 -15.47 12.55
N PRO A 190 -2.21 -16.50 12.85
CA PRO A 190 -2.60 -17.51 11.86
C PRO A 190 -3.33 -16.92 10.65
N ILE A 191 -4.19 -15.91 10.84
CA ILE A 191 -4.89 -15.21 9.75
C ILE A 191 -3.89 -14.39 8.91
N PHE A 192 -2.97 -13.68 9.57
CA PHE A 192 -1.94 -12.88 8.93
C PHE A 192 -1.01 -13.74 8.06
N SER A 193 -0.48 -14.82 8.63
CA SER A 193 0.41 -15.78 7.96
C SER A 193 -0.20 -16.43 6.71
N LYS A 194 -1.53 -16.52 6.63
CA LYS A 194 -2.24 -17.14 5.51
C LYS A 194 -2.69 -16.17 4.41
N TYR A 195 -2.94 -14.90 4.74
CA TYR A 195 -3.63 -13.97 3.82
C TYR A 195 -2.92 -12.64 3.55
N TYR A 196 -1.87 -12.31 4.33
CA TYR A 196 -1.26 -10.98 4.34
C TYR A 196 0.28 -10.99 4.24
N MET A 197 0.90 -12.13 3.95
CA MET A 197 2.36 -12.22 3.78
C MET A 197 2.91 -11.36 2.64
N ASP A 198 2.17 -11.19 1.54
CA ASP A 198 2.53 -10.25 0.47
C ASP A 198 2.65 -8.81 1.01
N ALA A 199 1.69 -8.37 1.84
CA ALA A 199 1.69 -7.05 2.46
C ALA A 199 2.81 -6.89 3.50
N PHE A 200 3.32 -8.00 4.05
CA PHE A 200 4.50 -8.01 4.92
C PHE A 200 5.81 -7.93 4.13
N ALA A 201 5.88 -8.54 2.95
CA ALA A 201 7.00 -8.33 2.02
C ALA A 201 7.06 -6.86 1.55
N ASP A 202 5.92 -6.28 1.14
CA ASP A 202 5.79 -4.85 0.84
C ASP A 202 6.25 -3.96 2.01
N LEU A 203 5.93 -4.33 3.26
CA LEU A 203 6.36 -3.61 4.47
C LEU A 203 7.90 -3.66 4.65
N ILE A 204 8.53 -4.82 4.40
CA ILE A 204 9.99 -4.94 4.47
C ILE A 204 10.65 -4.08 3.38
N SER A 205 10.13 -4.11 2.15
CA SER A 205 10.68 -3.34 1.04
C SER A 205 10.54 -1.82 1.21
N ASP A 206 9.45 -1.34 1.82
CA ASP A 206 9.27 0.09 2.17
C ASP A 206 10.39 0.63 3.07
N MET A 207 10.94 -0.19 3.98
CA MET A 207 11.98 0.25 4.91
C MET A 207 13.25 0.61 4.18
N GLY A 208 13.71 -0.27 3.29
CA GLY A 208 14.88 -0.05 2.44
C GLY A 208 14.68 1.06 1.40
N VAL A 209 13.47 1.20 0.83
CA VAL A 209 13.13 2.34 -0.06
C VAL A 209 13.21 3.69 0.66
N GLY A 210 13.02 3.71 1.98
CA GLY A 210 13.17 4.87 2.85
C GLY A 210 14.55 5.10 3.45
N GLY A 211 15.54 4.26 3.13
CA GLY A 211 16.87 4.32 3.71
C GLY A 211 17.68 5.57 3.34
N GLU A 212 18.82 5.72 3.98
CA GLU A 212 19.81 6.74 3.59
C GLU A 212 20.76 6.18 2.53
N CYS A 213 21.22 7.06 1.63
CA CYS A 213 22.35 6.78 0.74
C CYS A 213 23.43 7.83 0.98
N ILE A 214 24.68 7.44 0.78
CA ILE A 214 25.81 8.38 0.83
C ILE A 214 25.63 9.40 -0.30
N SER A 215 25.43 10.67 0.05
CA SER A 215 24.92 11.72 -0.86
C SER A 215 25.90 12.08 -1.98
N PHE A 216 27.19 11.87 -1.73
CA PHE A 216 28.30 12.13 -2.65
C PHE A 216 28.72 10.90 -3.48
N LEU A 217 27.97 9.79 -3.44
CA LEU A 217 28.20 8.61 -4.27
C LEU A 217 27.05 8.38 -5.27
N PRO A 218 27.33 7.87 -6.49
CA PRO A 218 26.29 7.58 -7.47
C PRO A 218 25.44 6.38 -7.03
N LEU A 219 24.13 6.48 -7.26
CA LEU A 219 23.18 5.38 -6.98
C LEU A 219 23.42 4.18 -7.91
N PRO A 220 23.40 2.93 -7.41
CA PRO A 220 23.67 1.73 -8.21
C PRO A 220 22.71 1.56 -9.39
N GLU A 221 23.23 1.23 -10.58
CA GLU A 221 22.41 1.11 -11.81
C GLU A 221 21.26 0.10 -11.67
N ARG A 222 21.45 -0.98 -10.90
CA ARG A 222 20.43 -2.01 -10.62
C ARG A 222 19.14 -1.43 -10.04
N GLN A 223 19.20 -0.30 -9.33
CA GLN A 223 18.02 0.42 -8.83
C GLN A 223 17.04 0.78 -9.97
N ARG A 224 17.54 1.10 -11.16
CA ARG A 224 16.73 1.46 -12.34
C ARG A 224 15.90 0.30 -12.88
N THR A 225 16.36 -0.93 -12.65
CA THR A 225 15.69 -2.17 -13.08
C THR A 225 14.66 -2.70 -12.07
N GLY A 226 14.66 -2.20 -10.83
CA GLY A 226 13.71 -2.63 -9.80
C GLY A 226 12.27 -2.19 -10.09
N THR A 227 11.30 -2.96 -9.59
CA THR A 227 9.88 -2.59 -9.58
C THR A 227 9.54 -1.65 -8.41
N MET A 228 10.33 -1.65 -7.35
CA MET A 228 10.31 -0.66 -6.26
C MET A 228 11.52 0.28 -6.37
N PRO A 229 11.39 1.46 -7.00
CA PRO A 229 12.48 2.42 -7.09
C PRO A 229 12.74 3.11 -5.73
N PHE A 230 14.01 3.16 -5.32
CA PHE A 230 14.43 3.90 -4.11
C PHE A 230 14.00 5.38 -4.15
N GLY A 231 13.55 5.90 -3.01
CA GLY A 231 13.24 7.31 -2.87
C GLY A 231 12.37 7.64 -1.65
N LYS A 232 12.78 8.68 -0.91
CA LYS A 232 12.19 9.19 0.34
C LYS A 232 10.78 9.83 0.20
N ARG A 233 9.93 9.28 -0.68
CA ARG A 233 8.52 9.65 -0.90
C ARG A 233 7.53 8.53 -0.58
N HIS A 234 7.99 7.28 -0.59
CA HIS A 234 7.15 6.07 -0.53
C HIS A 234 7.67 5.10 0.53
N TYR A 235 7.80 5.55 1.78
CA TYR A 235 8.47 4.79 2.84
C TYR A 235 7.74 4.84 4.17
N ILE A 236 8.04 3.86 5.02
CA ILE A 236 7.53 3.73 6.39
C ILE A 236 7.97 4.93 7.23
N GLY A 237 6.99 5.69 7.74
CA GLY A 237 7.20 6.94 8.48
C GLY A 237 6.84 8.21 7.69
N ALA A 238 6.57 8.11 6.39
CA ALA A 238 5.92 9.19 5.65
C ALA A 238 4.55 9.54 6.27
N PRO A 239 4.12 10.83 6.23
CA PRO A 239 2.87 11.24 6.88
C PRO A 239 1.65 10.59 6.23
N ILE A 240 0.82 9.95 7.06
CA ILE A 240 -0.39 9.18 6.68
C ILE A 240 -1.33 9.98 5.77
N ILE A 241 -1.44 11.29 6.02
CA ILE A 241 -2.15 12.24 5.15
C ILE A 241 -1.10 13.22 4.60
N PRO A 242 -0.73 13.13 3.31
CA PRO A 242 0.19 14.07 2.67
C PRO A 242 -0.28 15.53 2.76
N SER A 243 0.69 16.44 2.89
CA SER A 243 0.45 17.86 3.15
C SER A 243 -0.47 18.50 2.11
N GLY A 244 -1.47 19.23 2.60
CA GLY A 244 -2.49 19.90 1.78
C GLY A 244 -3.64 19.01 1.30
N ARG A 245 -3.60 17.67 1.40
CA ARG A 245 -4.75 16.83 0.98
C ARG A 245 -6.04 17.18 1.70
N LEU A 246 -5.98 17.51 3.00
CA LEU A 246 -7.12 17.92 3.82
C LEU A 246 -7.84 19.18 3.29
N LEU A 247 -7.14 20.09 2.61
CA LEU A 247 -7.77 21.24 1.94
C LEU A 247 -8.53 20.77 0.69
N TRP A 248 -7.93 19.88 -0.09
CA TRP A 248 -8.54 19.33 -1.31
C TRP A 248 -9.67 18.33 -1.05
N THR A 249 -9.89 17.86 0.19
CA THR A 249 -11.08 17.07 0.55
C THR A 249 -12.35 17.89 0.75
N ILE A 250 -12.27 19.21 0.90
CA ILE A 250 -13.43 20.05 1.21
C ILE A 250 -14.60 19.84 0.21
N PRO A 251 -14.39 19.77 -1.12
CA PRO A 251 -15.49 19.49 -2.05
C PRO A 251 -16.15 18.11 -1.86
N LEU A 252 -15.36 17.08 -1.52
CA LEU A 252 -15.88 15.73 -1.24
C LEU A 252 -16.66 15.68 0.07
N LEU A 253 -16.17 16.37 1.11
CA LEU A 253 -16.88 16.58 2.36
C LEU A 253 -18.18 17.36 2.15
N MET A 254 -18.19 18.39 1.31
CA MET A 254 -19.42 19.11 0.93
C MET A 254 -20.41 18.17 0.24
N CYS A 255 -19.99 17.34 -0.73
CA CYS A 255 -20.87 16.33 -1.32
C CYS A 255 -21.40 15.33 -0.26
N LEU A 256 -20.58 14.92 0.70
CA LEU A 256 -21.02 14.05 1.80
C LEU A 256 -22.09 14.73 2.67
N PHE A 257 -21.87 15.96 3.13
CA PHE A 257 -22.86 16.72 3.89
C PHE A 257 -24.14 16.96 3.09
N LEU A 258 -24.05 17.34 1.81
CA LEU A 258 -25.20 17.49 0.92
C LEU A 258 -25.95 16.15 0.76
N SER A 259 -25.28 15.01 0.65
CA SER A 259 -25.93 13.69 0.55
C SER A 259 -26.66 13.28 1.84
N ILE A 260 -26.28 13.83 2.99
CA ILE A 260 -26.94 13.60 4.29
C ILE A 260 -28.15 14.55 4.45
N ILE A 261 -27.99 15.82 4.10
CA ILE A 261 -29.02 16.87 4.21
C ILE A 261 -30.13 16.65 3.17
N THR A 262 -29.78 16.24 1.94
CA THR A 262 -30.77 15.78 0.98
C THR A 262 -31.41 14.49 1.51
N SER A 263 -32.74 14.56 1.67
CA SER A 263 -33.54 13.40 2.06
C SER A 263 -33.41 12.33 0.98
N PRO A 264 -33.33 11.03 1.32
CA PRO A 264 -33.40 9.96 0.33
C PRO A 264 -34.80 9.96 -0.27
N GLY A 265 -34.94 10.65 -1.41
CA GLY A 265 -36.21 10.82 -2.10
C GLY A 265 -36.79 9.47 -2.45
N LYS A 266 -37.82 9.05 -1.71
CA LYS A 266 -38.68 7.89 -2.05
C LYS A 266 -39.64 8.26 -3.19
N SER A 267 -39.10 8.82 -4.27
CA SER A 267 -39.73 8.71 -5.58
C SER A 267 -39.72 7.22 -5.93
N SER A 268 -40.88 6.57 -5.89
CA SER A 268 -41.04 5.26 -6.51
C SER A 268 -40.58 5.34 -7.96
N ALA A 269 -39.78 4.37 -8.42
CA ALA A 269 -39.33 4.29 -9.81
C ALA A 269 -40.53 4.45 -10.74
N SER A 270 -40.52 5.47 -11.59
CA SER A 270 -41.64 5.82 -12.45
C SER A 270 -41.55 5.11 -13.81
N SER A 271 -40.35 4.69 -14.20
CA SER A 271 -40.11 3.76 -15.31
C SER A 271 -39.16 2.62 -14.89
N SER A 272 -39.22 1.49 -15.60
CA SER A 272 -38.24 0.41 -15.44
C SER A 272 -36.81 0.88 -15.72
N TRP A 273 -36.63 1.91 -16.57
CA TRP A 273 -35.33 2.53 -16.83
C TRP A 273 -34.70 3.23 -15.62
N ASP A 274 -35.47 3.62 -14.60
CA ASP A 274 -34.90 4.09 -13.33
C ASP A 274 -34.15 2.95 -12.62
N VAL A 275 -34.77 1.78 -12.54
CA VAL A 275 -34.19 0.61 -11.88
C VAL A 275 -32.99 0.10 -12.67
N TYR A 276 -33.09 -0.01 -14.00
CA TYR A 276 -31.96 -0.41 -14.84
C TYR A 276 -30.79 0.56 -14.72
N SER A 277 -31.04 1.88 -14.66
CA SER A 277 -30.00 2.89 -14.44
C SER A 277 -29.31 2.73 -13.08
N VAL A 278 -30.08 2.58 -12.00
CA VAL A 278 -29.52 2.38 -10.64
C VAL A 278 -28.70 1.09 -10.56
N VAL A 279 -29.17 -0.03 -11.14
CA VAL A 279 -28.41 -1.30 -11.18
C VAL A 279 -27.13 -1.17 -12.02
N ALA A 280 -27.17 -0.44 -13.13
CA ALA A 280 -26.00 -0.23 -13.99
C ALA A 280 -24.93 0.64 -13.31
N ASP A 281 -25.33 1.77 -12.73
CA ASP A 281 -24.46 2.68 -11.99
C ASP A 281 -23.85 2.00 -10.75
N LEU A 282 -24.67 1.26 -9.99
CA LEU A 282 -24.21 0.44 -8.85
C LEU A 282 -23.20 -0.63 -9.29
N GLY A 283 -23.35 -1.21 -10.49
CA GLY A 283 -22.38 -2.16 -11.06
C GLY A 283 -21.01 -1.55 -11.34
N ILE A 284 -20.94 -0.27 -11.74
CA ILE A 284 -19.68 0.49 -11.87
C ILE A 284 -19.01 0.63 -10.50
N PHE A 285 -19.76 1.04 -9.47
CA PHE A 285 -19.20 1.16 -8.11
C PHE A 285 -18.80 -0.20 -7.53
N GLN A 286 -19.58 -1.25 -7.75
CA GLN A 286 -19.27 -2.61 -7.31
C GLN A 286 -17.99 -3.15 -7.94
N ALA A 287 -17.80 -2.94 -9.26
CA ALA A 287 -16.58 -3.32 -9.97
C ALA A 287 -15.35 -2.55 -9.44
N ILE A 288 -15.48 -1.24 -9.24
CA ILE A 288 -14.38 -0.41 -8.71
C ILE A 288 -14.04 -0.80 -7.26
N TRP A 289 -15.02 -0.96 -6.37
CA TRP A 289 -14.78 -1.40 -5.00
C TRP A 289 -14.13 -2.79 -4.94
N ALA A 290 -14.56 -3.73 -5.80
CA ALA A 290 -13.92 -5.04 -5.92
C ALA A 290 -12.45 -4.92 -6.36
N MET A 291 -12.19 -4.18 -7.45
CA MET A 291 -10.84 -3.96 -7.98
C MET A 291 -9.90 -3.26 -6.99
N GLU A 292 -10.33 -2.15 -6.38
CA GLU A 292 -9.50 -1.43 -5.40
C GLU A 292 -9.26 -2.25 -4.13
N SER A 293 -10.20 -3.12 -3.72
CA SER A 293 -10.02 -3.99 -2.56
C SER A 293 -9.06 -5.16 -2.80
N ALA A 294 -8.95 -5.62 -4.05
CA ALA A 294 -8.04 -6.67 -4.48
C ALA A 294 -6.65 -6.14 -4.89
N ARG A 295 -6.43 -4.82 -4.86
CA ARG A 295 -5.16 -4.16 -5.17
C ARG A 295 -4.17 -4.27 -4.00
N LEU A 296 -2.91 -4.55 -4.32
CA LEU A 296 -1.88 -4.85 -3.31
C LEU A 296 -1.58 -3.65 -2.38
N CYS A 297 -1.44 -2.43 -2.92
CA CYS A 297 -1.23 -1.22 -2.12
C CYS A 297 -2.35 -0.89 -1.11
N ASN A 298 -3.51 -1.53 -1.25
CA ASN A 298 -4.69 -1.33 -0.43
C ASN A 298 -4.90 -2.45 0.62
N ALA A 299 -4.03 -3.47 0.65
CA ALA A 299 -4.08 -4.54 1.65
C ALA A 299 -4.02 -3.97 3.08
N ILE A 300 -4.84 -4.52 3.99
CA ILE A 300 -4.97 -4.09 5.40
C ILE A 300 -5.52 -2.64 5.57
N THR A 301 -5.78 -1.89 4.49
CA THR A 301 -6.41 -0.57 4.54
C THR A 301 -7.94 -0.66 4.51
N PHE A 302 -8.63 0.44 4.82
CA PHE A 302 -10.09 0.59 4.65
C PHE A 302 -10.56 0.24 3.22
N MET A 303 -9.73 0.46 2.18
CA MET A 303 -10.10 0.18 0.79
C MET A 303 -10.24 -1.33 0.52
N SER A 304 -9.67 -2.19 1.36
CA SER A 304 -9.85 -3.65 1.27
C SER A 304 -11.24 -4.15 1.69
N LEU A 305 -12.08 -3.27 2.27
CA LEU A 305 -13.39 -3.64 2.86
C LEU A 305 -14.55 -3.62 1.85
N CYS A 306 -14.37 -4.20 0.66
CA CYS A 306 -15.39 -4.18 -0.41
C CYS A 306 -16.77 -4.67 0.06
N LEU A 307 -16.86 -5.80 0.77
CA LEU A 307 -18.14 -6.32 1.25
C LEU A 307 -18.84 -5.36 2.23
N PRO A 308 -18.22 -4.86 3.32
CA PRO A 308 -18.80 -3.81 4.16
C PRO A 308 -19.25 -2.55 3.42
N ILE A 309 -18.46 -2.04 2.47
CA ILE A 309 -18.81 -0.85 1.67
C ILE A 309 -20.04 -1.16 0.79
N SER A 310 -20.05 -2.32 0.13
CA SER A 310 -21.15 -2.77 -0.73
C SER A 310 -22.44 -2.99 0.06
N LEU A 311 -22.34 -3.54 1.28
CA LEU A 311 -23.47 -3.69 2.21
C LEU A 311 -24.04 -2.34 2.65
N LEU A 312 -23.19 -1.35 2.97
CA LEU A 312 -23.65 0.01 3.28
C LEU A 312 -24.44 0.61 2.11
N ALA A 313 -23.97 0.44 0.88
CA ALA A 313 -24.64 0.95 -0.32
C ALA A 313 -26.03 0.31 -0.59
N HIS A 314 -26.23 -0.96 -0.21
CA HIS A 314 -27.51 -1.67 -0.31
C HIS A 314 -28.42 -1.50 0.93
N SER A 315 -27.89 -0.94 2.02
CA SER A 315 -28.62 -0.70 3.28
C SER A 315 -29.47 0.57 3.25
N SER A 316 -30.13 0.87 4.38
CA SER A 316 -30.82 2.15 4.62
C SER A 316 -29.92 3.39 4.59
N VAL A 317 -28.58 3.23 4.60
CA VAL A 317 -27.63 4.31 4.31
C VAL A 317 -27.70 4.73 2.84
N GLY A 318 -27.80 3.75 1.93
CA GLY A 318 -27.97 3.95 0.50
C GLY A 318 -26.70 4.37 -0.25
N LEU A 319 -26.57 3.87 -1.49
CA LEU A 319 -25.46 4.11 -2.43
C LEU A 319 -24.99 5.57 -2.45
N TRP A 320 -25.91 6.53 -2.57
CA TRP A 320 -25.60 7.94 -2.76
C TRP A 320 -25.02 8.66 -1.54
N ARG A 321 -25.05 8.03 -0.35
CA ARG A 321 -24.30 8.46 0.84
C ARG A 321 -23.00 7.68 1.02
N THR A 322 -23.02 6.39 0.68
CA THR A 322 -21.82 5.53 0.71
C THR A 322 -20.74 5.99 -0.27
N VAL A 323 -21.11 6.43 -1.47
CA VAL A 323 -20.20 6.91 -2.52
C VAL A 323 -19.35 8.12 -2.09
N PRO A 324 -19.92 9.27 -1.66
CA PRO A 324 -19.11 10.41 -1.22
C PRO A 324 -18.32 10.10 0.07
N ALA A 325 -18.85 9.27 0.97
CA ALA A 325 -18.11 8.82 2.15
C ALA A 325 -16.87 8.00 1.76
N TYR A 326 -17.04 6.99 0.91
CA TYR A 326 -15.94 6.17 0.40
C TYR A 326 -14.87 7.01 -0.28
N PHE A 327 -15.24 7.89 -1.22
CA PHE A 327 -14.25 8.69 -1.95
C PHE A 327 -13.57 9.77 -1.11
N THR A 328 -14.23 10.30 -0.07
CA THR A 328 -13.58 11.18 0.91
C THR A 328 -12.49 10.44 1.68
N VAL A 329 -12.81 9.26 2.23
CA VAL A 329 -11.85 8.42 2.97
C VAL A 329 -10.76 7.91 2.02
N TYR A 330 -11.10 7.57 0.78
CA TYR A 330 -10.14 7.21 -0.26
C TYR A 330 -9.13 8.32 -0.47
N TYR A 331 -9.57 9.55 -0.81
CA TYR A 331 -8.63 10.61 -1.13
C TYR A 331 -7.74 11.02 0.05
N LEU A 332 -8.27 11.03 1.29
CA LEU A 332 -7.47 11.24 2.50
C LEU A 332 -6.30 10.24 2.57
N PHE A 333 -6.64 8.95 2.59
CA PHE A 333 -5.71 7.85 2.89
C PHE A 333 -5.13 7.17 1.63
N SER A 334 -5.32 7.77 0.44
CA SER A 334 -4.91 7.24 -0.86
C SER A 334 -3.42 6.94 -0.87
N ALA A 335 -3.05 5.66 -0.79
CA ALA A 335 -1.67 5.23 -0.61
C ALA A 335 -0.83 5.63 -1.83
N SER A 336 0.20 6.45 -1.63
CA SER A 336 1.13 6.85 -2.70
C SER A 336 1.88 5.66 -3.32
N LYS A 337 1.96 4.53 -2.59
CA LYS A 337 2.40 3.20 -3.07
C LYS A 337 1.81 2.79 -4.42
N ARG A 338 0.58 3.20 -4.77
CA ARG A 338 -0.04 2.90 -6.08
C ARG A 338 0.73 3.40 -7.31
N LEU A 339 1.69 4.31 -7.12
CA LEU A 339 2.61 4.77 -8.18
C LEU A 339 3.72 3.75 -8.46
N ILE A 340 4.01 2.88 -7.51
CA ILE A 340 4.96 1.77 -7.63
C ILE A 340 4.31 0.73 -8.56
N PRO A 341 4.93 0.36 -9.69
CA PRO A 341 4.36 -0.60 -10.64
C PRO A 341 3.89 -1.91 -9.98
N ASP A 342 4.66 -2.38 -8.99
CA ASP A 342 4.39 -3.58 -8.21
C ASP A 342 3.09 -3.46 -7.37
N SER A 343 3.07 -2.60 -6.36
CA SER A 343 1.91 -2.43 -5.47
C SER A 343 0.66 -1.85 -6.18
N ARG A 344 0.79 -1.30 -7.40
CA ARG A 344 -0.35 -0.95 -8.28
C ARG A 344 -1.15 -2.18 -8.73
N CYS A 345 -0.51 -3.34 -8.85
CA CYS A 345 -1.11 -4.53 -9.44
C CYS A 345 -2.31 -5.07 -8.62
N ILE A 346 -3.32 -5.56 -9.32
CA ILE A 346 -4.46 -6.30 -8.75
C ILE A 346 -4.16 -7.80 -8.83
N ARG A 347 -4.55 -8.58 -7.80
CA ARG A 347 -4.37 -10.03 -7.81
C ARG A 347 -4.91 -10.65 -9.11
N SER A 348 -4.04 -11.36 -9.82
CA SER A 348 -4.26 -11.90 -11.17
C SER A 348 -5.50 -12.80 -11.22
N SER A 349 -5.70 -13.64 -10.20
CA SER A 349 -6.90 -14.48 -10.03
C SER A 349 -8.21 -13.67 -9.93
N TYR A 350 -8.21 -12.55 -9.21
CA TYR A 350 -9.36 -11.65 -9.02
C TYR A 350 -9.65 -10.79 -10.25
N ALA A 351 -8.61 -10.33 -10.96
CA ALA A 351 -8.77 -9.58 -12.20
C ALA A 351 -9.36 -10.44 -13.32
N LYS A 352 -8.83 -11.65 -13.53
CA LYS A 352 -9.30 -12.62 -14.55
C LYS A 352 -10.75 -13.08 -14.32
N SER A 353 -11.19 -13.18 -13.05
CA SER A 353 -12.56 -13.61 -12.67
C SER A 353 -13.60 -12.50 -12.60
N MET A 354 -13.21 -11.23 -12.77
CA MET A 354 -14.09 -10.07 -12.55
C MET A 354 -15.34 -10.06 -13.43
N ILE A 355 -15.21 -10.34 -14.74
CA ILE A 355 -16.34 -10.34 -15.69
C ILE A 355 -17.42 -11.37 -15.33
N PRO A 356 -17.12 -12.68 -15.19
CA PRO A 356 -18.15 -13.66 -14.82
C PRO A 356 -18.70 -13.41 -13.40
N ALA A 357 -17.88 -12.88 -12.47
CA ALA A 357 -18.34 -12.51 -11.14
C ALA A 357 -19.34 -11.33 -11.16
N LEU A 358 -19.11 -10.31 -11.98
CA LEU A 358 -20.06 -9.20 -12.16
C LEU A 358 -21.37 -9.67 -12.80
N ILE A 359 -21.30 -10.49 -13.85
CA ILE A 359 -22.50 -10.99 -14.55
C ILE A 359 -23.34 -11.89 -13.64
N VAL A 360 -22.74 -12.96 -13.09
CA VAL A 360 -23.46 -14.00 -12.34
C VAL A 360 -23.67 -13.63 -10.87
N GLY A 361 -22.75 -12.86 -10.28
CA GLY A 361 -22.77 -12.51 -8.86
C GLY A 361 -23.37 -11.15 -8.53
N PHE A 362 -23.46 -10.22 -9.49
CA PHE A 362 -24.05 -8.89 -9.26
C PHE A 362 -25.25 -8.60 -10.17
N TYR A 363 -25.08 -8.60 -11.50
CA TYR A 363 -26.13 -8.16 -12.43
C TYR A 363 -27.34 -9.09 -12.44
N VAL A 364 -27.14 -10.41 -12.60
CA VAL A 364 -28.24 -11.38 -12.58
C VAL A 364 -28.99 -11.39 -11.24
N PRO A 365 -28.32 -11.44 -10.05
CA PRO A 365 -28.99 -11.31 -8.76
C PRO A 365 -29.73 -9.97 -8.58
N SER A 366 -29.20 -8.86 -9.08
CA SER A 366 -29.87 -7.55 -8.97
C SER A 366 -31.16 -7.47 -9.78
N LEU A 367 -31.15 -8.00 -11.02
CA LEU A 367 -32.34 -8.06 -11.87
C LEU A 367 -33.37 -9.05 -11.31
N TRP A 368 -32.93 -10.21 -10.81
CA TRP A 368 -33.81 -11.19 -10.15
C TRP A 368 -34.45 -10.60 -8.87
N ALA A 369 -33.67 -9.90 -8.05
CA ALA A 369 -34.17 -9.24 -6.85
C ALA A 369 -35.25 -8.19 -7.16
N TRP A 370 -35.11 -7.46 -8.27
CA TRP A 370 -36.16 -6.57 -8.78
C TRP A 370 -37.40 -7.35 -9.25
N SER A 371 -37.24 -8.34 -10.13
CA SER A 371 -38.36 -9.13 -10.66
C SER A 371 -39.15 -9.87 -9.57
N CYS A 372 -38.50 -10.29 -8.48
CA CYS A 372 -39.12 -10.93 -7.33
C CYS A 372 -39.42 -9.97 -6.16
N GLN A 373 -39.35 -8.65 -6.37
CA GLN A 373 -39.69 -7.60 -5.40
C GLN A 373 -39.08 -7.80 -4.00
N TRP A 374 -37.77 -8.08 -3.96
CA TRP A 374 -37.04 -8.35 -2.71
C TRP A 374 -37.13 -7.20 -1.72
N SER A 375 -37.37 -7.54 -0.45
CA SER A 375 -37.33 -6.59 0.66
C SER A 375 -35.94 -6.00 0.86
N SER A 376 -35.85 -4.83 1.51
CA SER A 376 -34.58 -4.15 1.79
C SER A 376 -33.58 -4.99 2.58
N LEU A 377 -34.04 -6.00 3.34
CA LEU A 377 -33.16 -6.96 4.02
C LEU A 377 -32.58 -7.99 3.04
N GLN A 378 -33.38 -8.47 2.08
CA GLN A 378 -32.95 -9.42 1.05
C GLN A 378 -31.97 -8.77 0.04
N LEU A 379 -32.09 -7.46 -0.24
CA LEU A 379 -31.13 -6.75 -1.09
C LEU A 379 -29.68 -6.78 -0.54
N LEU A 380 -29.50 -6.93 0.78
CA LEU A 380 -28.17 -7.13 1.39
C LEU A 380 -27.51 -8.46 1.00
N LEU A 381 -28.27 -9.42 0.46
CA LEU A 381 -27.72 -10.67 -0.06
C LEU A 381 -26.91 -10.47 -1.35
N ILE A 382 -27.18 -9.42 -2.15
CA ILE A 382 -26.49 -9.18 -3.43
C ILE A 382 -24.98 -8.98 -3.21
N PRO A 383 -24.49 -8.08 -2.32
CA PRO A 383 -23.09 -8.00 -1.94
C PRO A 383 -22.46 -9.31 -1.44
N VAL A 384 -23.22 -10.13 -0.69
CA VAL A 384 -22.75 -11.40 -0.12
C VAL A 384 -22.59 -12.45 -1.22
N ILE A 385 -23.57 -12.55 -2.12
CA ILE A 385 -23.57 -13.43 -3.31
C ILE A 385 -22.40 -13.05 -4.22
N PHE A 386 -22.23 -11.76 -4.54
CA PHE A 386 -21.09 -11.27 -5.32
C PHE A 386 -19.75 -11.63 -4.66
N SER A 387 -19.58 -11.32 -3.37
CA SER A 387 -18.31 -11.53 -2.65
C SER A 387 -17.96 -13.03 -2.52
N PHE A 388 -18.97 -13.89 -2.35
CA PHE A 388 -18.79 -15.34 -2.35
C PHE A 388 -18.43 -15.85 -3.74
N LEU A 389 -19.21 -15.51 -4.77
CA LEU A 389 -19.01 -15.99 -6.13
C LEU A 389 -17.71 -15.48 -6.75
N HIS A 390 -17.30 -14.24 -6.50
CA HIS A 390 -16.02 -13.72 -6.99
C HIS A 390 -14.84 -14.48 -6.38
N ARG A 391 -14.88 -14.77 -5.07
CA ARG A 391 -13.87 -15.58 -4.38
C ARG A 391 -13.88 -17.06 -4.80
N PHE A 392 -15.05 -17.60 -5.09
CA PHE A 392 -15.22 -18.97 -5.60
C PHE A 392 -14.63 -19.08 -7.02
N MET A 393 -15.03 -18.19 -7.93
CA MET A 393 -14.51 -18.14 -9.30
C MET A 393 -13.00 -17.87 -9.35
N SER A 394 -12.47 -16.97 -8.52
CA SER A 394 -11.02 -16.70 -8.50
C SER A 394 -10.20 -17.89 -8.01
N SER A 395 -10.76 -18.77 -7.17
CA SER A 395 -10.06 -19.98 -6.69
C SER A 395 -9.86 -21.08 -7.74
N TYR A 396 -10.57 -21.02 -8.88
CA TYR A 396 -10.32 -21.89 -10.04
C TYR A 396 -9.28 -21.32 -11.02
N ILE A 397 -8.81 -20.09 -10.80
CA ILE A 397 -7.86 -19.42 -11.69
C ILE A 397 -6.46 -19.48 -11.08
N GLN A 398 -5.49 -20.02 -11.84
CA GLN A 398 -4.09 -20.03 -11.41
C GLN A 398 -3.61 -18.61 -11.12
N ASP A 399 -3.22 -18.37 -9.87
CA ASP A 399 -2.76 -17.07 -9.42
C ASP A 399 -1.29 -16.87 -9.77
N THR A 400 -1.04 -16.05 -10.79
CA THR A 400 0.31 -15.69 -11.28
C THR A 400 0.83 -14.40 -10.66
N THR A 401 0.15 -13.83 -9.65
CA THR A 401 0.45 -12.49 -9.11
C THR A 401 1.90 -12.33 -8.69
N VAL A 402 2.50 -13.26 -7.95
CA VAL A 402 3.88 -13.12 -7.43
C VAL A 402 4.91 -12.94 -8.55
N GLU A 403 4.74 -13.61 -9.68
CA GLU A 403 5.64 -13.51 -10.84
C GLU A 403 5.31 -12.29 -11.71
N ASP A 404 4.02 -12.05 -11.97
CA ASP A 404 3.56 -10.88 -12.74
C ASP A 404 3.95 -9.56 -12.05
N ARG A 405 3.89 -9.49 -10.71
CA ARG A 405 4.37 -8.38 -9.87
C ARG A 405 5.82 -7.97 -10.19
N ILE A 406 6.69 -8.94 -10.45
CA ILE A 406 8.13 -8.72 -10.66
C ILE A 406 8.44 -8.54 -12.15
N GLN A 407 7.99 -9.46 -13.01
CA GLN A 407 8.37 -9.48 -14.42
C GLN A 407 7.47 -8.62 -15.32
N ARG A 408 6.17 -8.50 -15.01
CA ARG A 408 5.17 -7.90 -15.91
C ARG A 408 4.09 -7.13 -15.12
N PRO A 409 4.41 -5.98 -14.48
CA PRO A 409 3.50 -5.31 -13.54
C PRO A 409 2.23 -4.68 -14.15
N THR A 410 1.90 -5.02 -15.40
CA THR A 410 0.72 -4.59 -16.18
C THR A 410 -0.10 -5.78 -16.71
N ALA A 411 0.19 -7.02 -16.31
CA ALA A 411 -0.50 -8.23 -16.78
C ALA A 411 -1.99 -8.34 -16.35
N ASP A 412 -2.39 -7.58 -15.34
CA ASP A 412 -3.78 -7.37 -14.90
C ASP A 412 -4.56 -6.42 -15.84
N LEU A 413 -3.87 -5.47 -16.49
CA LEU A 413 -4.47 -4.35 -17.23
C LEU A 413 -5.42 -4.77 -18.37
N PRO A 414 -5.17 -5.84 -19.17
CA PRO A 414 -6.14 -6.32 -20.16
C PRO A 414 -7.48 -6.76 -19.54
N TRP A 415 -7.44 -7.38 -18.35
CA TRP A 415 -8.62 -7.85 -17.63
C TRP A 415 -9.36 -6.69 -16.96
N ILE A 416 -8.62 -5.70 -16.43
CA ILE A 416 -9.17 -4.44 -15.94
C ILE A 416 -9.90 -3.69 -17.07
N ARG A 417 -9.26 -3.54 -18.25
CA ARG A 417 -9.84 -2.93 -19.46
C ARG A 417 -11.15 -3.61 -19.88
N ALA A 418 -11.14 -4.93 -20.01
CA ALA A 418 -12.34 -5.69 -20.39
C ALA A 418 -13.46 -5.56 -19.34
N SER A 419 -13.11 -5.54 -18.05
CA SER A 419 -14.07 -5.41 -16.95
C SER A 419 -14.75 -4.03 -16.91
N PHE A 420 -13.99 -2.93 -17.04
CA PHE A 420 -14.61 -1.60 -17.05
C PHE A 420 -15.33 -1.31 -18.38
N ALA A 421 -14.86 -1.87 -19.51
CA ALA A 421 -15.56 -1.76 -20.78
C ALA A 421 -16.97 -2.37 -20.71
N LEU A 422 -17.11 -3.54 -20.07
CA LEU A 422 -18.42 -4.15 -19.80
C LEU A 422 -19.35 -3.21 -19.01
N THR A 423 -18.88 -2.64 -17.90
CA THR A 423 -19.73 -1.78 -17.05
C THR A 423 -20.08 -0.44 -17.73
N ILE A 424 -19.17 0.10 -18.55
CA ILE A 424 -19.42 1.29 -19.39
C ILE A 424 -20.47 1.00 -20.46
N LEU A 425 -20.39 -0.14 -21.15
CA LEU A 425 -21.37 -0.52 -22.17
C LEU A 425 -22.77 -0.70 -21.57
N ILE A 426 -22.87 -1.27 -20.37
CA ILE A 426 -24.15 -1.44 -19.66
C ILE A 426 -24.74 -0.09 -19.23
N SER A 427 -24.00 0.73 -18.45
CA SER A 427 -24.50 2.04 -17.97
C SER A 427 -24.72 3.03 -19.12
N GLY A 428 -23.79 3.10 -20.07
CA GLY A 428 -23.90 3.97 -21.24
C GLY A 428 -25.06 3.59 -22.15
N GLY A 429 -25.24 2.30 -22.45
CA GLY A 429 -26.37 1.81 -23.23
C GLY A 429 -27.72 2.13 -22.58
N ILE A 430 -27.86 1.90 -21.28
CA ILE A 430 -29.07 2.22 -20.51
C ILE A 430 -29.32 3.74 -20.46
N SER A 431 -28.27 4.56 -20.31
CA SER A 431 -28.39 6.02 -20.36
C SER A 431 -28.89 6.49 -21.74
N VAL A 432 -28.35 5.95 -22.83
CA VAL A 432 -28.76 6.29 -24.21
C VAL A 432 -30.20 5.85 -24.48
N CYS A 433 -30.60 4.62 -24.12
CA CYS A 433 -31.99 4.18 -24.26
C CYS A 433 -32.97 5.06 -23.47
N ARG A 434 -32.62 5.43 -22.23
CA ARG A 434 -33.41 6.36 -21.40
C ARG A 434 -33.55 7.75 -22.05
N GLN A 435 -32.50 8.26 -22.69
CA GLN A 435 -32.56 9.55 -23.41
C GLN A 435 -33.52 9.47 -24.60
N PHE A 436 -33.49 8.40 -25.40
CA PHE A 436 -34.41 8.21 -26.53
C PHE A 436 -35.89 8.08 -26.12
N GLU A 437 -36.19 7.53 -24.93
CA GLU A 437 -37.57 7.49 -24.41
C GLU A 437 -38.03 8.86 -23.86
N ALA A 438 -37.10 9.73 -23.47
CA ALA A 438 -37.37 11.01 -22.80
C ALA A 438 -37.60 12.22 -23.75
N THR A 439 -37.45 12.07 -25.08
CA THR A 439 -37.50 13.18 -26.06
C THR A 439 -38.87 13.85 -26.26
N GLY A 440 -39.84 13.63 -25.37
CA GLY A 440 -41.17 14.25 -25.41
C GLY A 440 -41.30 15.60 -24.67
N HIS A 441 -40.33 15.99 -23.84
CA HIS A 441 -40.41 17.22 -23.02
C HIS A 441 -39.13 18.07 -23.08
N PRO A 442 -39.24 19.42 -23.03
CA PRO A 442 -38.10 20.32 -23.12
C PRO A 442 -37.26 20.36 -21.82
N LEU A 443 -35.96 20.63 -21.94
CA LEU A 443 -35.02 20.71 -20.80
C LEU A 443 -35.20 22.00 -19.97
N SER A 444 -36.28 22.12 -19.21
CA SER A 444 -36.37 23.04 -18.06
C SER A 444 -35.84 22.35 -16.79
N MET A 445 -34.52 22.20 -16.69
CA MET A 445 -33.87 21.53 -15.56
C MET A 445 -33.96 22.39 -14.29
N SER A 446 -34.81 22.01 -13.33
CA SER A 446 -35.00 22.76 -12.09
C SER A 446 -33.79 22.61 -11.15
N LEU A 447 -33.61 23.58 -10.25
CA LEU A 447 -32.54 23.53 -9.24
C LEU A 447 -32.66 22.32 -8.31
N GLU A 448 -33.90 21.91 -7.99
CA GLU A 448 -34.19 20.71 -7.20
C GLU A 448 -33.87 19.41 -7.96
N ALA A 449 -34.13 19.36 -9.27
CA ALA A 449 -33.74 18.21 -10.11
C ALA A 449 -32.21 18.07 -10.21
N SER A 450 -31.48 19.18 -10.18
CA SER A 450 -30.01 19.20 -10.14
C SER A 450 -29.46 18.67 -8.80
N LEU A 451 -30.10 19.03 -7.68
CA LEU A 451 -29.68 18.65 -6.31
C LEU A 451 -30.17 17.26 -5.84
N ASN A 452 -30.42 16.34 -6.76
CA ASN A 452 -30.73 14.94 -6.44
C ASN A 452 -29.49 14.19 -5.87
N GLY A 453 -29.73 13.25 -4.96
CA GLY A 453 -28.68 12.42 -4.35
C GLY A 453 -27.82 11.65 -5.36
N GLN A 454 -28.40 11.17 -6.47
CA GLN A 454 -27.63 10.54 -7.56
C GLN A 454 -26.61 11.51 -8.18
N THR A 455 -27.02 12.75 -8.45
CA THR A 455 -26.15 13.80 -8.99
C THR A 455 -25.02 14.15 -8.01
N ILE A 456 -25.34 14.26 -6.71
CA ILE A 456 -24.35 14.53 -5.65
C ILE A 456 -23.36 13.37 -5.51
N GLY A 457 -23.86 12.13 -5.53
CA GLY A 457 -23.07 10.91 -5.41
C GLY A 457 -22.09 10.76 -6.57
N ILE A 458 -22.57 10.76 -7.81
CA ILE A 458 -21.69 10.62 -8.99
C ILE A 458 -20.82 11.87 -9.16
N GLY A 459 -21.31 13.06 -8.82
CA GLY A 459 -20.51 14.29 -8.78
C GLY A 459 -19.30 14.17 -7.85
N SER A 460 -19.46 13.56 -6.67
CA SER A 460 -18.33 13.28 -5.76
C SER A 460 -17.31 12.31 -6.36
N ALA A 461 -17.76 11.32 -7.13
CA ALA A 461 -16.89 10.37 -7.84
C ALA A 461 -16.09 11.06 -8.97
N VAL A 462 -16.73 11.98 -9.70
CA VAL A 462 -16.09 12.82 -10.73
C VAL A 462 -15.06 13.78 -10.10
N ILE A 463 -15.40 14.44 -8.99
CA ILE A 463 -14.46 15.29 -8.23
C ILE A 463 -13.26 14.48 -7.76
N TRP A 464 -13.49 13.29 -7.18
CA TRP A 464 -12.43 12.40 -6.72
C TRP A 464 -11.49 12.00 -7.85
N ILE A 465 -12.00 11.58 -9.01
CA ILE A 465 -11.12 11.14 -10.10
C ILE A 465 -10.30 12.29 -10.71
N ILE A 466 -10.83 13.52 -10.72
CA ILE A 466 -10.08 14.72 -11.13
C ILE A 466 -8.95 15.03 -10.14
N LEU A 467 -9.22 14.98 -8.83
CA LEU A 467 -8.22 15.17 -7.79
C LEU A 467 -7.14 14.07 -7.82
N GLU A 468 -7.52 12.83 -8.15
CA GLU A 468 -6.61 11.70 -8.28
C GLU A 468 -5.72 11.79 -9.53
N LEU A 469 -6.29 12.14 -10.70
CA LEU A 469 -5.51 12.40 -11.92
C LEU A 469 -4.54 13.58 -11.71
N LYS A 470 -4.92 14.60 -10.94
CA LYS A 470 -4.08 15.74 -10.55
C LYS A 470 -2.89 15.32 -9.69
N ASN A 471 -3.09 14.44 -8.71
CA ASN A 471 -2.01 13.91 -7.88
C ASN A 471 -1.04 13.08 -8.74
N VAL A 472 -1.53 12.08 -9.47
CA VAL A 472 -0.67 11.20 -10.30
C VAL A 472 0.09 11.98 -11.38
N SER A 473 -0.55 12.96 -12.03
CA SER A 473 0.08 13.89 -12.98
C SER A 473 1.25 14.65 -12.36
N LYS A 474 1.06 15.21 -11.16
CA LYS A 474 2.11 15.93 -10.42
C LYS A 474 3.23 14.98 -9.96
N GLU A 475 2.88 13.79 -9.50
CA GLU A 475 3.81 12.84 -8.87
C GLU A 475 4.74 12.17 -9.90
N LYS A 476 4.19 11.73 -11.05
CA LYS A 476 4.98 11.23 -12.20
C LYS A 476 5.55 12.32 -13.12
N LYS A 477 5.22 13.61 -12.87
CA LYS A 477 5.57 14.75 -13.75
C LYS A 477 4.98 14.65 -15.18
N LEU A 478 3.85 13.98 -15.38
CA LEU A 478 3.16 13.95 -16.68
C LEU A 478 2.35 15.23 -16.89
N HIS A 479 2.61 15.93 -18.00
CA HIS A 479 1.73 16.98 -18.51
C HIS A 479 0.44 16.36 -19.08
N LEU A 480 -0.60 16.22 -18.26
CA LEU A 480 -1.92 15.84 -18.74
C LEU A 480 -2.56 17.01 -19.54
N PRO A 481 -3.30 16.72 -20.63
CA PRO A 481 -3.95 17.73 -21.45
C PRO A 481 -5.25 18.22 -20.77
N TRP A 482 -5.12 18.95 -19.67
CA TRP A 482 -6.24 19.37 -18.81
C TRP A 482 -7.37 20.09 -19.55
N LEU A 483 -7.06 20.89 -20.58
CA LEU A 483 -8.06 21.53 -21.44
C LEU A 483 -8.92 20.48 -22.19
N TYR A 484 -8.30 19.45 -22.75
CA TYR A 484 -9.02 18.37 -23.44
C TYR A 484 -9.86 17.54 -22.46
N ILE A 485 -9.35 17.28 -21.24
CA ILE A 485 -10.13 16.60 -20.18
C ILE A 485 -11.36 17.45 -19.80
N ALA A 486 -11.20 18.76 -19.63
CA ALA A 486 -12.29 19.68 -19.30
C ALA A 486 -13.32 19.84 -20.43
N LEU A 487 -12.92 19.77 -21.70
CA LEU A 487 -13.82 19.82 -22.85
C LEU A 487 -14.51 18.47 -23.13
N ALA A 488 -13.82 17.35 -22.93
CA ALA A 488 -14.37 16.01 -23.13
C ALA A 488 -15.34 15.59 -22.02
N LEU A 489 -15.17 16.10 -20.79
CA LEU A 489 -16.02 15.72 -19.65
C LEU A 489 -17.52 16.05 -19.89
N PRO A 490 -17.94 17.28 -20.25
CA PRO A 490 -19.33 17.56 -20.59
C PRO A 490 -19.87 16.72 -21.75
N LEU A 491 -19.04 16.48 -22.78
CA LEU A 491 -19.41 15.67 -23.94
C LEU A 491 -19.71 14.22 -23.55
N CYS A 492 -18.88 13.61 -22.69
CA CYS A 492 -19.10 12.26 -22.17
C CYS A 492 -20.34 12.20 -21.27
N LEU A 493 -20.52 13.19 -20.38
CA LEU A 493 -21.69 13.27 -19.48
C LEU A 493 -23.01 13.27 -20.26
N ILE A 494 -23.04 13.88 -21.44
CA ILE A 494 -24.19 13.89 -22.35
C ILE A 494 -24.29 12.55 -23.10
N LEU A 495 -23.22 12.11 -23.78
CA LEU A 495 -23.26 10.97 -24.70
C LEU A 495 -23.43 9.59 -24.04
N VAL A 496 -22.83 9.37 -22.88
CA VAL A 496 -22.86 8.07 -22.18
C VAL A 496 -23.39 8.16 -20.75
N GLY A 497 -23.78 9.35 -20.29
CA GLY A 497 -24.28 9.56 -18.94
C GLY A 497 -23.19 9.65 -17.86
N PRO A 498 -23.59 9.97 -16.61
CA PRO A 498 -22.66 10.40 -15.57
C PRO A 498 -21.80 9.26 -15.00
N ALA A 499 -22.36 8.08 -14.74
CA ALA A 499 -21.59 6.98 -14.16
C ALA A 499 -20.61 6.35 -15.16
N ALA A 500 -21.01 6.13 -16.40
CA ALA A 500 -20.12 5.67 -17.47
C ALA A 500 -18.96 6.67 -17.72
N THR A 501 -19.23 7.97 -17.63
CA THR A 501 -18.18 9.02 -17.71
C THR A 501 -17.21 8.94 -16.53
N PHE A 502 -17.69 8.69 -15.32
CA PHE A 502 -16.83 8.41 -14.16
C PHE A 502 -15.96 7.16 -14.38
N ALA A 503 -16.53 6.08 -14.91
CA ALA A 503 -15.78 4.86 -15.24
C ALA A 503 -14.71 5.08 -16.33
N LEU A 504 -14.99 5.90 -17.36
CA LEU A 504 -13.98 6.33 -18.34
C LEU A 504 -12.82 7.07 -17.67
N GLY A 505 -13.11 7.96 -16.72
CA GLY A 505 -12.11 8.65 -15.92
C GLY A 505 -11.25 7.70 -15.06
N TRP A 506 -11.87 6.67 -14.47
CA TRP A 506 -11.17 5.63 -13.72
C TRP A 506 -10.28 4.77 -14.62
N GLY A 507 -10.75 4.39 -15.81
CA GLY A 507 -9.95 3.70 -16.83
C GLY A 507 -8.73 4.53 -17.25
N LEU A 508 -8.91 5.82 -17.53
CA LEU A 508 -7.81 6.75 -17.84
C LEU A 508 -6.78 6.82 -16.69
N ARG A 509 -7.24 6.80 -15.43
CA ARG A 509 -6.34 6.76 -14.26
C ARG A 509 -5.49 5.49 -14.24
N GLU A 510 -6.06 4.33 -14.54
CA GLU A 510 -5.29 3.08 -14.61
C GLU A 510 -4.24 3.12 -15.73
N GLU A 511 -4.55 3.67 -16.90
CA GLU A 511 -3.57 3.86 -17.98
C GLU A 511 -2.42 4.78 -17.56
N VAL A 512 -2.71 5.90 -16.87
CA VAL A 512 -1.67 6.82 -16.38
C VAL A 512 -0.85 6.20 -15.24
N LEU A 513 -1.45 5.36 -14.40
CA LEU A 513 -0.74 4.58 -13.37
C LEU A 513 0.12 3.47 -13.98
N ALA A 514 -0.33 2.82 -15.06
CA ALA A 514 0.39 1.73 -15.74
C ALA A 514 1.54 2.19 -16.64
N ARG A 515 1.54 3.46 -17.12
CA ARG A 515 2.67 4.03 -17.88
C ARG A 515 3.98 3.93 -17.09
N ASP A 516 5.02 3.41 -17.74
CA ASP A 516 6.33 3.23 -17.13
C ASP A 516 7.26 4.41 -17.43
N ASP A 517 7.63 5.16 -16.39
CA ASP A 517 8.56 6.29 -16.53
C ASP A 517 10.00 5.83 -16.89
N ARG A 518 10.30 4.53 -16.79
CA ARG A 518 11.61 3.93 -17.15
C ARG A 518 11.86 3.91 -18.67
N GLU A 519 10.83 3.77 -19.52
CA GLU A 519 11.01 3.86 -20.98
C GLU A 519 11.62 5.19 -21.39
N LYS A 520 11.13 6.28 -20.78
CA LYS A 520 11.60 7.63 -21.07
C LYS A 520 13.04 7.86 -20.57
N ALA A 521 13.36 7.36 -19.37
CA ALA A 521 14.72 7.39 -18.84
C ALA A 521 15.71 6.59 -19.71
N LEU A 522 15.27 5.51 -20.36
CA LEU A 522 16.08 4.81 -21.36
C LEU A 522 16.35 5.70 -22.58
N THR A 523 15.30 6.22 -23.24
CA THR A 523 15.47 7.02 -24.46
C THR A 523 16.26 8.31 -24.21
N ASP A 524 16.03 9.01 -23.10
CA ASP A 524 16.77 10.21 -22.73
C ASP A 524 18.25 9.90 -22.44
N SER A 525 18.57 8.70 -21.92
CA SER A 525 19.96 8.28 -21.69
C SER A 525 20.69 7.85 -22.97
N VAL A 526 19.98 7.28 -23.94
CA VAL A 526 20.54 6.89 -25.24
C VAL A 526 20.81 8.11 -26.10
N THR A 527 19.89 9.08 -26.15
CA THR A 527 20.10 10.35 -26.87
C THR A 527 21.18 11.20 -26.20
N SER A 528 21.26 11.21 -24.86
CA SER A 528 22.36 11.86 -24.14
C SER A 528 23.73 11.26 -24.49
N LYS A 529 23.85 9.93 -24.58
CA LYS A 529 25.12 9.28 -25.01
C LYS A 529 25.43 9.56 -26.49
N ALA A 530 24.41 9.63 -27.36
CA ALA A 530 24.55 9.96 -28.77
C ALA A 530 24.81 11.46 -29.06
N HIS A 531 24.96 12.29 -28.04
CA HIS A 531 25.45 13.68 -28.12
C HIS A 531 26.79 13.90 -27.40
N VAL A 532 27.42 12.84 -26.88
CA VAL A 532 28.74 12.84 -26.22
C VAL A 532 29.74 11.91 -26.95
N MET A 533 29.29 11.29 -28.04
CA MET A 533 30.09 10.78 -29.17
C MET A 533 29.83 11.64 -30.40
#